data_AF-A0A062XQ77-F1
#
_entry.id   AF-A0A062XQ77-F1
#
_cell.length_a   1.000
_cell.length_b   1.000
_cell.length_c   1.000
_cell.angle_alpha   90.00
_cell.angle_beta   90.00
_cell.angle_gamma   90.00
#
_symmetry.space_group_name_H-M   'P 1'
#
loop_
_entity.id
_entity.type
_entity.pdbx_description
1 polymer ?
#
loop_
_entity_poly.entity_id
_entity_poly.type
_entity_poly.pdbx_seq_one_letter_code
_entity_poly.pdbx_strand_id
1 'polypeptide(L)'
;MKRWMLGLALLAMATAWGLAEKAKGVSYPEGYRRWYHVKTLVLQAGHPLYDAFGGIHHVYANEKAKQGLSTGKYANGAVFVFDLLEAPVEGNALSEGSRKVLAVMEKDSNRFADTGGWGFQAFSAGDPQKPIVVNAKEQCFSCHESQKDKDFVFSTWRP
;
A
#
# COMPACT_ATOMS: atom_id res chain seq x y z
N MET A 1 -7.74 11.07 59.72
CA MET A 1 -7.67 11.34 58.27
C MET A 1 -6.82 10.26 57.62
N LYS A 2 -7.46 9.20 57.09
CA LYS A 2 -6.81 7.95 56.66
C LYS A 2 -6.74 7.89 55.12
N ARG A 3 -5.50 7.93 54.62
CA ARG A 3 -4.94 7.35 53.38
C ARG A 3 -5.94 6.74 52.38
N TRP A 4 -6.12 7.36 51.22
CA TRP A 4 -6.50 6.69 49.96
C TRP A 4 -5.50 7.12 48.86
N MET A 5 -4.48 6.29 48.63
CA MET A 5 -3.61 6.34 47.44
C MET A 5 -3.42 4.89 47.00
N LEU A 6 -4.31 4.38 46.16
CA LEU A 6 -4.13 3.13 45.40
C LEU A 6 -5.18 3.14 44.29
N GLY A 7 -4.79 3.58 43.09
CA GLY A 7 -5.70 3.62 41.95
C GLY A 7 -5.12 4.28 40.71
N LEU A 8 -3.89 3.95 40.32
CA LEU A 8 -3.28 4.54 39.12
C LEU A 8 -2.26 3.62 38.41
N ALA A 9 -2.42 2.30 38.53
CA ALA A 9 -1.52 1.33 37.87
C ALA A 9 -2.19 0.49 36.76
N LEU A 10 -3.53 0.55 36.60
CA LEU A 10 -4.25 -0.32 35.66
C LEU A 10 -4.57 0.31 34.29
N LEU A 11 -4.37 1.62 34.11
CA LEU A 11 -4.72 2.29 32.85
C LEU A 11 -3.59 2.27 31.80
N ALA A 12 -2.35 1.95 32.18
CA ALA A 12 -1.21 1.95 31.27
C ALA A 12 -1.07 0.68 30.41
N MET A 13 -1.76 -0.42 30.76
CA MET A 13 -1.63 -1.70 30.05
C MET A 13 -2.58 -1.82 28.85
N ALA A 14 -3.74 -1.14 28.86
CA ALA A 14 -4.71 -1.20 27.76
C ALA A 14 -4.27 -0.38 26.52
N THR A 15 -3.48 0.68 26.72
CA THR A 15 -2.99 1.54 25.62
C THR A 15 -1.87 0.88 24.83
N ALA A 16 -1.04 0.05 25.48
CA ALA A 16 0.07 -0.64 24.82
C ALA A 16 -0.39 -1.74 23.84
N TRP A 17 -1.48 -2.45 24.14
CA TRP A 17 -2.02 -3.49 23.26
C TRP A 17 -2.63 -2.91 21.96
N GLY A 18 -3.36 -1.79 22.06
CA GLY A 18 -3.95 -1.14 20.88
C GLY A 18 -2.90 -0.53 19.94
N LEU A 19 -1.76 -0.07 20.47
CA LEU A 19 -0.62 0.40 19.66
C LEU A 19 0.13 -0.78 18.99
N ALA A 20 0.23 -1.93 19.66
CA ALA A 20 0.90 -3.11 19.13
C ALA A 20 0.10 -3.80 18.01
N GLU A 21 -1.23 -3.80 18.07
CA GLU A 21 -2.11 -4.27 16.98
C GLU A 21 -1.98 -3.39 15.73
N LYS A 22 -1.94 -2.07 15.91
CA LYS A 22 -1.71 -1.10 14.82
C LYS A 22 -0.32 -1.26 14.17
N ALA A 23 0.65 -1.84 14.88
CA ALA A 23 2.02 -2.01 14.42
C ALA A 23 2.23 -3.19 13.45
N LYS A 24 1.26 -4.10 13.29
CA LYS A 24 1.41 -5.28 12.41
C LYS A 24 1.02 -5.04 10.95
N GLY A 25 0.12 -4.09 10.68
CA GLY A 25 -0.34 -3.77 9.32
C GLY A 25 0.51 -2.75 8.58
N VAL A 26 0.27 -2.61 7.27
CA VAL A 26 0.79 -1.49 6.46
C VAL A 26 0.02 -0.22 6.81
N SER A 27 0.73 0.88 7.05
CA SER A 27 0.12 2.17 7.37
C SER A 27 -0.52 2.83 6.15
N TYR A 28 -1.58 3.63 6.37
CA TYR A 28 -2.14 4.47 5.32
C TYR A 28 -1.10 5.54 4.90
N PRO A 29 -0.88 5.77 3.58
CA PRO A 29 0.27 6.53 3.10
C PRO A 29 -0.06 8.02 3.00
N GLU A 30 -0.19 8.70 4.13
CA GLU A 30 -0.61 10.11 4.15
C GLU A 30 0.23 11.01 3.22
N GLY A 31 -0.45 11.81 2.40
CA GLY A 31 0.21 12.76 1.49
C GLY A 31 0.92 12.16 0.27
N TYR A 32 0.73 10.86 -0.04
CA TYR A 32 1.42 10.19 -1.15
C TYR A 32 1.26 10.85 -2.52
N ARG A 33 0.19 11.61 -2.75
CA ARG A 33 -0.04 12.34 -4.02
C ARG A 33 1.06 13.36 -4.33
N ARG A 34 1.88 13.74 -3.34
CA ARG A 34 3.05 14.61 -3.52
C ARG A 34 4.36 13.84 -3.73
N TRP A 35 4.32 12.51 -3.63
CA TRP A 35 5.49 11.67 -3.87
C TRP A 35 5.77 11.57 -5.36
N TYR A 36 6.89 10.93 -5.69
CA TYR A 36 7.28 10.74 -7.08
C TYR A 36 6.27 9.85 -7.80
N HIS A 37 5.63 10.39 -8.84
CA HIS A 37 4.79 9.62 -9.75
C HIS A 37 5.69 8.78 -10.66
N VAL A 38 5.60 7.45 -10.52
CA VAL A 38 6.47 6.49 -11.20
C VAL A 38 5.97 6.21 -12.60
N LYS A 39 4.69 5.91 -12.73
CA LYS A 39 4.05 5.56 -14.00
C LYS A 39 2.53 5.63 -13.90
N THR A 40 1.92 5.62 -15.07
CA THR A 40 0.49 5.36 -15.25
C THR A 40 0.27 4.12 -16.12
N LEU A 41 -0.81 3.40 -15.87
CA LEU A 41 -1.31 2.31 -16.71
C LEU A 41 -2.82 2.47 -16.84
N VAL A 42 -3.36 2.25 -18.04
CA VAL A 42 -4.81 2.12 -18.24
C VAL A 42 -5.09 0.68 -18.66
N LEU A 43 -5.99 0.02 -17.93
CA LEU A 43 -6.53 -1.28 -18.33
C LEU A 43 -7.96 -1.08 -18.82
N GLN A 44 -8.18 -1.43 -20.09
CA GLN A 44 -9.49 -1.39 -20.75
C GLN A 44 -10.12 -2.78 -20.83
N ALA A 45 -11.41 -2.81 -21.13
CA ALA A 45 -12.16 -4.05 -21.31
C ALA A 45 -11.47 -4.95 -22.36
N GLY A 46 -11.42 -6.25 -22.08
CA GLY A 46 -10.69 -7.24 -22.89
C GLY A 46 -9.29 -7.58 -22.35
N HIS A 47 -8.74 -6.80 -21.43
CA HIS A 47 -7.51 -7.19 -20.71
C HIS A 47 -7.83 -8.24 -19.62
N PRO A 48 -7.03 -9.31 -19.44
CA PRO A 48 -7.30 -10.38 -18.44
C PRO A 48 -7.43 -9.89 -16.99
N LEU A 49 -6.81 -8.76 -16.66
CA LEU A 49 -6.88 -8.12 -15.33
C LEU A 49 -7.97 -7.06 -15.21
N TYR A 50 -8.84 -6.87 -16.21
CA TYR A 50 -9.80 -5.77 -16.20
C TYR A 50 -10.83 -5.87 -15.07
N ASP A 51 -11.31 -7.08 -14.72
CA ASP A 51 -12.33 -7.19 -13.67
C ASP A 51 -11.76 -6.79 -12.29
N ALA A 52 -10.51 -7.12 -12.02
CA ALA A 52 -9.83 -6.76 -10.77
C ALA A 52 -9.30 -5.31 -10.78
N PHE A 53 -8.68 -4.90 -11.89
CA PHE A 53 -7.89 -3.67 -11.97
C PHE A 53 -8.27 -2.81 -13.19
N GLY A 54 -9.46 -2.93 -13.76
CA GLY A 54 -9.89 -2.08 -14.87
C GLY A 54 -10.02 -0.61 -14.45
N GLY A 55 -9.50 0.31 -15.28
CA GLY A 55 -9.43 1.73 -14.98
C GLY A 55 -8.04 2.33 -15.23
N ILE A 56 -7.79 3.50 -14.66
CA ILE A 56 -6.50 4.21 -14.72
C ILE A 56 -5.76 4.06 -13.39
N HIS A 57 -4.49 3.70 -13.47
CA HIS A 57 -3.62 3.43 -12.32
C HIS A 57 -2.54 4.47 -12.28
N HIS A 58 -2.29 5.05 -11.11
CA HIS A 58 -1.10 5.85 -10.87
C HIS A 58 -0.28 5.15 -9.80
N VAL A 59 1.00 4.94 -10.09
CA VAL A 59 1.94 4.40 -9.09
C VAL A 59 2.78 5.54 -8.56
N TYR A 60 2.81 5.69 -7.24
CA TYR A 60 3.64 6.66 -6.53
C TYR A 60 4.68 5.94 -5.67
N ALA A 61 5.84 6.57 -5.50
CA ALA A 61 6.94 6.05 -4.71
C ALA A 61 7.47 7.15 -3.77
N ASN A 62 7.56 6.84 -2.47
CA ASN A 62 8.28 7.73 -1.55
C ASN A 62 9.78 7.80 -1.91
N GLU A 63 10.54 8.70 -1.30
CA GLU A 63 11.96 8.89 -1.65
C GLU A 63 12.80 7.61 -1.54
N LYS A 64 12.55 6.76 -0.53
CA LYS A 64 13.23 5.47 -0.37
C LYS A 64 12.91 4.49 -1.49
N ALA A 65 11.63 4.39 -1.88
CA ALA A 65 11.20 3.57 -2.99
C ALA A 65 11.77 4.09 -4.33
N LYS A 66 11.75 5.41 -4.52
CA LYS A 66 12.31 6.07 -5.71
C LYS A 66 13.78 5.76 -5.92
N GLN A 67 14.60 5.82 -4.86
CA GLN A 67 16.03 5.47 -4.92
C GLN A 67 16.25 4.03 -5.39
N GLY A 68 15.38 3.11 -5.00
CA GLY A 68 15.47 1.70 -5.39
C GLY A 68 15.01 1.39 -6.81
N LEU A 69 14.20 2.24 -7.45
CA LEU A 69 13.61 1.97 -8.78
C LEU A 69 14.63 1.69 -9.88
N SER A 70 15.82 2.29 -9.80
CA SER A 70 16.88 2.12 -10.80
C SER A 70 17.65 0.80 -10.64
N THR A 71 17.67 0.23 -9.43
CA THR A 71 18.45 -0.95 -9.10
C THR A 71 17.61 -2.19 -8.81
N GLY A 72 16.30 -2.02 -8.59
CA GLY A 72 15.40 -3.09 -8.13
C GLY A 72 15.66 -3.52 -6.68
N LYS A 73 16.34 -2.67 -5.88
CA LYS A 73 16.68 -2.96 -4.47
C LYS A 73 16.12 -1.85 -3.58
N TYR A 74 15.31 -2.22 -2.60
CA TYR A 74 14.58 -1.26 -1.77
C TYR A 74 14.97 -1.35 -0.29
N ALA A 75 15.25 -0.20 0.32
CA ALA A 75 15.52 -0.11 1.75
C ALA A 75 14.23 -0.25 2.58
N ASN A 76 14.35 -0.71 3.83
CA ASN A 76 13.21 -0.70 4.76
C ASN A 76 12.63 0.73 4.90
N GLY A 77 11.30 0.81 4.89
CA GLY A 77 10.51 2.03 4.81
C GLY A 77 10.30 2.56 3.38
N ALA A 78 10.73 1.85 2.34
CA ALA A 78 10.28 2.11 0.98
C ALA A 78 8.78 1.86 0.88
N VAL A 79 8.04 2.79 0.28
CA VAL A 79 6.59 2.67 0.12
C VAL A 79 6.20 2.96 -1.32
N PHE A 80 5.40 2.05 -1.88
CA PHE A 80 4.69 2.25 -3.12
C PHE A 80 3.20 2.38 -2.87
N VAL A 81 2.56 3.26 -3.64
CA VAL A 81 1.11 3.41 -3.66
C VAL A 81 0.61 3.18 -5.07
N PHE A 82 -0.36 2.28 -5.20
CA PHE A 82 -1.12 2.01 -6.40
C PHE A 82 -2.51 2.62 -6.25
N ASP A 83 -2.77 3.67 -7.02
CA ASP A 83 -3.99 4.46 -6.97
C ASP A 83 -4.83 4.15 -8.21
N LEU A 84 -5.91 3.38 -8.03
CA LEU A 84 -6.80 2.95 -9.10
C LEU A 84 -8.07 3.77 -9.10
N LEU A 85 -8.33 4.41 -10.23
CA LEU A 85 -9.55 5.18 -10.49
C LEU A 85 -10.30 4.60 -11.68
N GLU A 86 -11.59 4.89 -11.74
CA GLU A 86 -12.35 4.80 -12.97
C GLU A 86 -11.71 5.66 -14.06
N ALA A 87 -11.90 5.25 -15.31
CA ALA A 87 -11.35 5.93 -16.47
C ALA A 87 -12.44 6.19 -17.52
N PRO A 88 -13.44 7.04 -17.23
CA PRO A 88 -14.48 7.38 -18.19
C PRO A 88 -13.88 7.98 -19.46
N VAL A 89 -14.50 7.64 -20.58
CA VAL A 89 -14.15 8.17 -21.90
C VAL A 89 -15.28 9.07 -22.38
N GLU A 90 -14.98 10.34 -22.63
CA GLU A 90 -15.92 11.33 -23.14
C GLU A 90 -15.22 12.16 -24.22
N GLY A 91 -15.87 12.35 -25.37
CA GLY A 91 -15.32 13.17 -26.45
C GLY A 91 -13.95 12.71 -26.97
N ASN A 92 -13.67 11.39 -26.95
CA ASN A 92 -12.38 10.78 -27.25
C ASN A 92 -11.24 11.16 -26.28
N ALA A 93 -11.55 11.76 -25.14
CA ALA A 93 -10.63 11.96 -24.04
C ALA A 93 -10.90 10.94 -22.94
N LEU A 94 -9.85 10.46 -22.29
CA LEU A 94 -9.92 9.67 -21.07
C LEU A 94 -9.58 10.57 -19.89
N SER A 95 -10.44 10.57 -18.89
CA SER A 95 -10.27 11.34 -17.66
C SER A 95 -10.25 10.43 -16.44
N GLU A 96 -9.77 10.95 -15.30
CA GLU A 96 -9.90 10.29 -14.01
C GLU A 96 -11.33 10.40 -13.49
N GLY A 97 -11.93 9.28 -13.08
CA GLY A 97 -13.22 9.20 -12.42
C GLY A 97 -13.12 8.91 -10.92
N SER A 98 -14.11 8.23 -10.35
CA SER A 98 -14.10 7.88 -8.93
C SER A 98 -12.97 6.92 -8.59
N ARG A 99 -12.35 7.07 -7.42
CA ARG A 99 -11.37 6.10 -6.93
C ARG A 99 -12.05 4.78 -6.59
N LYS A 100 -11.48 3.69 -7.08
CA LYS A 100 -11.93 2.32 -6.77
C LYS A 100 -11.15 1.74 -5.59
N VAL A 101 -9.83 1.82 -5.63
CA VAL A 101 -8.96 1.30 -4.56
C VAL A 101 -7.66 2.10 -4.44
N LEU A 102 -7.16 2.20 -3.21
CA LEU A 102 -5.80 2.62 -2.95
C LEU A 102 -5.04 1.43 -2.34
N ALA A 103 -4.11 0.85 -3.08
CA ALA A 103 -3.26 -0.22 -2.58
C ALA A 103 -1.86 0.28 -2.22
N VAL A 104 -1.25 -0.33 -1.22
CA VAL A 104 -0.01 0.13 -0.60
C VAL A 104 0.89 -1.06 -0.37
N MET A 105 2.15 -0.91 -0.74
CA MET A 105 3.23 -1.83 -0.40
C MET A 105 4.28 -1.11 0.43
N GLU A 106 4.67 -1.69 1.56
CA GLU A 106 5.69 -1.15 2.47
C GLU A 106 6.81 -2.17 2.67
N LYS A 107 8.07 -1.77 2.44
CA LYS A 107 9.22 -2.62 2.70
C LYS A 107 9.54 -2.62 4.19
N ASP A 108 9.48 -3.77 4.82
CA ASP A 108 10.08 -4.03 6.11
C ASP A 108 10.44 -5.51 6.20
N SER A 109 11.74 -5.80 6.06
CA SER A 109 12.25 -7.17 5.97
C SER A 109 12.00 -8.00 7.23
N ASN A 110 11.80 -7.35 8.38
CA ASN A 110 11.54 -8.05 9.64
C ASN A 110 10.03 -8.23 9.86
N ARG A 111 9.23 -7.16 9.67
CA ARG A 111 7.77 -7.22 9.89
C ARG A 111 7.05 -8.10 8.87
N PHE A 112 7.58 -8.19 7.65
CA PHE A 112 6.91 -8.85 6.52
C PHE A 112 7.74 -9.99 5.93
N ALA A 113 8.47 -10.74 6.77
CA ALA A 113 9.36 -11.81 6.34
C ALA A 113 8.65 -12.88 5.47
N ASP A 114 7.40 -13.21 5.79
CA ASP A 114 6.61 -14.24 5.09
C ASP A 114 6.16 -13.84 3.67
N THR A 115 6.33 -12.57 3.32
CA THR A 115 5.95 -11.97 2.02
C THR A 115 7.13 -11.24 1.39
N GLY A 116 8.34 -11.80 1.53
CA GLY A 116 9.55 -11.28 0.88
C GLY A 116 10.01 -9.92 1.42
N GLY A 117 9.61 -9.58 2.65
CA GLY A 117 9.89 -8.30 3.28
C GLY A 117 8.95 -7.16 2.84
N TRP A 118 7.83 -7.47 2.19
CA TRP A 118 6.83 -6.49 1.76
C TRP A 118 5.48 -6.71 2.44
N GLY A 119 5.00 -5.68 3.12
CA GLY A 119 3.63 -5.64 3.61
C GLY A 119 2.71 -5.16 2.51
N PHE A 120 1.47 -5.66 2.49
CA PHE A 120 0.45 -5.27 1.53
C PHE A 120 -0.84 -4.87 2.26
N GLN A 121 -1.44 -3.77 1.85
CA GLN A 121 -2.79 -3.38 2.26
C GLN A 121 -3.48 -2.66 1.11
N ALA A 122 -4.81 -2.70 1.09
CA ALA A 122 -5.62 -1.93 0.16
C ALA A 122 -6.79 -1.29 0.91
N PHE A 123 -7.22 -0.13 0.44
CA PHE A 123 -8.26 0.68 1.05
C PHE A 123 -9.36 0.91 0.02
N SER A 124 -10.57 0.47 0.35
CA SER A 124 -11.74 0.61 -0.53
C SER A 124 -12.05 2.08 -0.76
N ALA A 125 -12.15 2.50 -2.03
CA ALA A 125 -12.26 3.91 -2.45
C ALA A 125 -11.17 4.84 -1.87
N GLY A 126 -10.06 4.28 -1.38
CA GLY A 126 -9.00 5.02 -0.67
C GLY A 126 -9.39 5.50 0.73
N ASP A 127 -10.42 4.94 1.35
CA ASP A 127 -10.83 5.29 2.71
C ASP A 127 -9.92 4.59 3.75
N PRO A 128 -9.15 5.33 4.57
CA PRO A 128 -8.25 4.75 5.57
C PRO A 128 -8.97 3.90 6.63
N GLN A 129 -10.29 4.06 6.80
CA GLN A 129 -11.11 3.27 7.72
C GLN A 129 -11.66 1.98 7.08
N LYS A 130 -11.36 1.73 5.80
CA LYS A 130 -11.84 0.55 5.06
C LYS A 130 -10.68 -0.26 4.47
N PRO A 131 -9.76 -0.79 5.29
CA PRO A 131 -8.78 -1.77 4.83
C PRO A 131 -9.50 -3.04 4.37
N ILE A 132 -9.04 -3.67 3.28
CA ILE A 132 -9.71 -4.83 2.66
C ILE A 132 -8.80 -6.06 2.49
N VAL A 133 -7.50 -5.94 2.76
CA VAL A 133 -6.57 -7.09 2.73
C VAL A 133 -6.63 -7.80 4.09
N VAL A 134 -6.96 -9.09 4.05
CA VAL A 134 -7.04 -9.99 5.21
C VAL A 134 -5.96 -11.08 5.16
N ASN A 135 -5.48 -11.43 3.97
CA ASN A 135 -4.38 -12.37 3.77
C ASN A 135 -3.45 -11.85 2.66
N ALA A 136 -2.45 -11.06 3.05
CA ALA A 136 -1.51 -10.44 2.11
C ALA A 136 -0.75 -11.47 1.25
N LYS A 137 -0.48 -12.67 1.79
CA LYS A 137 0.27 -13.71 1.07
C LYS A 137 -0.51 -14.23 -0.13
N GLU A 138 -1.76 -14.62 0.10
CA GLU A 138 -2.64 -15.17 -0.94
C GLU A 138 -3.16 -14.08 -1.89
N GLN A 139 -3.59 -12.94 -1.34
CA GLN A 139 -4.29 -11.90 -2.09
C GLN A 139 -3.37 -10.97 -2.88
N CYS A 140 -2.09 -10.85 -2.50
CA CYS A 140 -1.17 -9.89 -3.11
C CYS A 140 0.18 -10.51 -3.45
N PHE A 141 0.87 -11.09 -2.46
CA PHE A 141 2.25 -11.53 -2.64
C PHE A 141 2.40 -12.62 -3.70
N SER A 142 1.49 -13.59 -3.76
CA SER A 142 1.48 -14.68 -4.73
C SER A 142 1.64 -14.21 -6.19
N CYS A 143 0.99 -13.12 -6.57
CA CYS A 143 1.13 -12.50 -7.89
C CYS A 143 2.49 -11.78 -8.05
N HIS A 144 2.92 -11.09 -6.98
CA HIS A 144 4.17 -10.35 -6.92
C HIS A 144 5.42 -11.24 -6.86
N GLU A 145 5.30 -12.52 -6.48
CA GLU A 145 6.40 -13.50 -6.51
C GLU A 145 7.01 -13.65 -7.91
N SER A 146 6.22 -13.42 -8.97
CA SER A 146 6.72 -13.40 -10.35
C SER A 146 7.78 -12.33 -10.59
N GLN A 147 7.89 -11.32 -9.73
CA GLN A 147 8.87 -10.23 -9.80
C GLN A 147 10.02 -10.39 -8.80
N LYS A 148 10.31 -11.62 -8.34
CA LYS A 148 11.38 -11.89 -7.35
C LYS A 148 12.72 -11.22 -7.70
N ASP A 149 13.11 -11.22 -8.98
CA ASP A 149 14.39 -10.63 -9.43
C ASP A 149 14.43 -9.10 -9.35
N LYS A 150 13.28 -8.45 -9.13
CA LYS A 150 13.12 -7.00 -8.92
C LYS A 150 12.57 -6.69 -7.53
N ASP A 151 12.87 -7.56 -6.57
CA ASP A 151 12.40 -7.46 -5.19
C ASP A 151 10.87 -7.31 -5.11
N PHE A 152 10.15 -8.12 -5.91
CA PHE A 152 8.68 -8.23 -5.92
C PHE A 152 7.93 -6.98 -6.44
N VAL A 153 8.61 -6.06 -7.13
CA VAL A 153 8.02 -4.82 -7.67
C VAL A 153 7.96 -4.86 -9.21
N PHE A 154 6.77 -4.65 -9.78
CA PHE A 154 6.56 -4.59 -11.23
C PHE A 154 7.07 -3.29 -11.87
N SER A 155 6.97 -2.17 -11.14
CA SER A 155 7.33 -0.84 -11.65
C SER A 155 8.85 -0.68 -11.74
N THR A 156 9.32 -0.18 -12.88
CA THR A 156 10.74 0.12 -13.12
C THR A 156 10.94 1.62 -13.31
N TRP A 157 12.15 2.10 -13.05
CA TRP A 157 12.52 3.48 -13.37
C TRP A 157 12.30 3.79 -14.86
N ARG A 158 11.82 5.01 -15.15
CA ARG A 158 11.81 5.61 -16.48
C ARG A 158 12.53 6.96 -16.40
N PRO A 159 13.64 7.17 -17.13
CA PRO A 159 14.37 8.43 -17.14
C PRO A 159 13.58 9.55 -17.81
#